data_AF-T1A3Q5-F1
#
_entry.id   AF-T1A3Q5-F1
#
_cell.length_a   1.000
_cell.length_b   1.000
_cell.length_c   1.000
_cell.angle_alpha   90.00
_cell.angle_beta   90.00
_cell.angle_gamma   90.00
#
_symmetry.space_group_name_H-M   'P 1'
#
loop_
_entity.id
_entity.type
_entity.pdbx_description
1 polymer ?
#
loop_
_entity_poly.entity_id
_entity_poly.type
_entity_poly.pdbx_seq_one_letter_code
_entity_poly.pdbx_strand_id
1 'polypeptide(L)'
;RAGVEVWISNHRSVAGILDYIRRLGALVGAGDAAALYARRAETHMDAVRVAAAALPRHPRVYFEEWDEPIIVAIQWVAELLRSAGGEDVFPEL
;
A
#
# COMPACT_ATOMS: atom_id res chain seq x y z
N ARG A 1 26.84 12.49 -15.20
CA ARG A 1 26.04 12.83 -13.99
C ARG A 1 25.96 14.35 -13.89
N ALA A 2 24.76 14.94 -13.72
CA ALA A 2 24.55 16.39 -13.79
C ALA A 2 24.62 17.13 -12.42
N GLY A 3 25.02 16.45 -11.35
CA GLY A 3 25.12 17.07 -10.01
C GLY A 3 23.77 17.35 -9.32
N VAL A 4 22.68 16.80 -9.84
CA VAL A 4 21.33 16.97 -9.28
C VAL A 4 21.13 16.05 -8.08
N GLU A 5 20.52 16.58 -7.02
CA GLU A 5 20.10 15.80 -5.87
C GLU A 5 18.97 14.84 -6.26
N VAL A 6 19.09 13.57 -5.87
CA VAL A 6 18.11 12.52 -6.17
C VAL A 6 17.72 11.81 -4.88
N TRP A 7 16.43 11.80 -4.59
CA TRP A 7 15.84 11.02 -3.52
C TRP A 7 15.11 9.82 -4.11
N ILE A 8 15.44 8.62 -3.65
CA ILE A 8 14.81 7.36 -4.06
C ILE A 8 14.11 6.75 -2.86
N SER A 9 12.86 6.36 -3.05
CA SER A 9 12.02 5.69 -2.07
C SER A 9 11.52 4.36 -2.62
N ASN A 10 11.62 3.29 -1.84
CA ASN A 10 11.15 1.95 -2.23
C ASN A 10 10.40 1.30 -1.05
N HIS A 11 9.22 1.84 -0.75
CA HIS A 11 8.39 1.35 0.34
C HIS A 11 7.75 0.02 -0.04
N ARG A 12 7.75 -0.94 0.91
CA ARG A 12 7.26 -2.30 0.69
C ARG A 12 5.97 -2.61 1.42
N SER A 13 5.52 -1.73 2.33
CA SER A 13 4.27 -1.87 3.08
C SER A 13 3.39 -0.64 2.89
N VAL A 14 2.08 -0.83 3.10
CA VAL A 14 1.08 0.24 3.13
C VAL A 14 1.42 1.27 4.20
N ALA A 15 1.86 0.83 5.39
CA ALA A 15 2.33 1.73 6.45
C ALA A 15 3.52 2.57 5.98
N GLY A 16 4.50 1.95 5.29
CA GLY A 16 5.64 2.67 4.73
C GLY A 16 5.25 3.69 3.67
N ILE A 17 4.23 3.39 2.85
CA ILE A 17 3.67 4.33 1.87
C ILE A 17 3.04 5.55 2.56
N LEU A 18 2.25 5.33 3.62
CA LEU A 18 1.65 6.41 4.41
C LEU A 18 2.70 7.30 5.08
N ASP A 19 3.75 6.71 5.64
CA ASP A 19 4.86 7.45 6.23
C ASP A 19 5.63 8.24 5.17
N TYR A 20 5.77 7.69 3.97
CA TYR A 20 6.42 8.39 2.89
C TYR A 20 5.61 9.57 2.36
N ILE A 21 4.29 9.45 2.29
CA ILE A 21 3.39 10.57 1.98
C ILE A 21 3.69 11.74 2.93
N ARG A 22 3.77 11.47 4.23
CA ARG A 22 4.07 12.50 5.25
C ARG A 22 5.47 13.07 5.07
N ARG A 23 6.48 12.21 4.86
CA ARG A 23 7.88 12.62 4.66
C ARG A 23 8.05 13.48 3.42
N LEU A 24 7.47 13.07 2.29
CA LEU A 24 7.51 13.84 1.04
C LEU A 24 6.84 15.20 1.23
N GLY A 25 5.68 15.24 1.89
CA GLY A 25 5.03 16.50 2.24
C GLY A 25 5.92 17.44 3.04
N ALA A 26 6.61 16.94 4.06
CA ALA A 26 7.55 17.74 4.83
C ALA A 26 8.71 18.28 3.98
N LEU A 27 9.27 17.46 3.07
CA LEU A 27 10.37 17.86 2.19
C LEU A 27 9.98 18.98 1.23
N VAL A 28 8.72 19.05 0.80
CA VAL A 28 8.23 20.06 -0.16
C VAL A 28 7.48 21.22 0.51
N GLY A 29 7.51 21.33 1.85
CA GLY A 29 6.83 22.38 2.59
C GLY A 29 5.30 22.24 2.66
N ALA A 30 4.75 21.06 2.35
CA ALA A 30 3.33 20.74 2.36
C ALA A 30 2.94 19.78 3.50
N GLY A 31 3.60 19.90 4.66
CA GLY A 31 3.46 18.95 5.78
C GLY A 31 2.01 18.75 6.26
N ASP A 32 1.27 19.82 6.49
CA ASP A 32 -0.12 19.74 6.97
C ASP A 32 -1.06 19.07 5.96
N ALA A 33 -0.91 19.41 4.68
CA ALA A 33 -1.70 18.82 3.60
C ALA A 33 -1.40 17.32 3.46
N ALA A 34 -0.13 16.93 3.55
CA ALA A 34 0.28 15.53 3.50
C ALA A 34 -0.19 14.73 4.72
N ALA A 35 -0.13 15.32 5.92
CA ALA A 35 -0.65 14.71 7.14
C ALA A 35 -2.16 14.48 7.05
N LEU A 36 -2.92 15.46 6.53
CA LEU A 36 -4.35 15.31 6.28
C LEU A 36 -4.63 14.22 5.24
N TYR A 37 -3.86 14.17 4.14
CA TYR A 37 -4.02 13.18 3.10
C TYR A 37 -3.74 11.75 3.62
N ALA A 38 -2.65 11.55 4.37
CA ALA A 38 -2.33 10.27 4.98
C ALA A 38 -3.43 9.81 5.96
N ARG A 39 -3.94 10.72 6.81
CA ARG A 39 -5.07 10.40 7.71
C ARG A 39 -6.33 9.99 6.96
N ARG A 40 -6.66 10.68 5.87
CA ARG A 40 -7.81 10.31 5.02
C ARG A 40 -7.64 8.93 4.41
N ALA A 41 -6.44 8.60 3.94
CA ALA A 41 -6.13 7.27 3.43
C ALA A 41 -6.26 6.19 4.52
N GLU A 42 -5.74 6.43 5.72
CA GLU A 42 -5.89 5.54 6.88
C GLU A 42 -7.37 5.30 7.21
N THR A 43 -8.15 6.38 7.35
CA THR A 43 -9.60 6.29 7.63
C THR A 43 -10.34 5.50 6.55
N HIS A 44 -9.98 5.70 5.27
CA HIS A 44 -10.58 4.95 4.18
C HIS A 44 -10.26 3.45 4.27
N MET A 45 -9.00 3.09 4.54
CA MET A 45 -8.60 1.70 4.70
C MET A 45 -9.25 1.04 5.92
N ASP A 46 -9.43 1.78 7.01
CA ASP A 46 -10.18 1.30 8.18
C ASP A 46 -11.64 1.00 7.80
N ALA A 47 -12.28 1.90 7.06
CA ALA A 47 -13.65 1.69 6.58
C ALA A 47 -13.76 0.47 5.64
N VAL A 48 -12.78 0.28 4.74
CA VAL A 48 -12.69 -0.92 3.89
C VAL A 48 -12.55 -2.18 4.72
N ARG A 49 -11.67 -2.20 5.73
CA ARG A 49 -11.49 -3.36 6.62
C ARG A 49 -12.77 -3.70 7.40
N VAL A 50 -13.49 -2.69 7.89
CA VAL A 50 -14.78 -2.88 8.56
C VAL A 50 -15.81 -3.48 7.60
N ALA A 51 -15.92 -2.95 6.38
CA ALA A 51 -16.83 -3.48 5.37
C ALA A 51 -16.47 -4.90 4.94
N ALA A 52 -15.17 -5.17 4.75
CA ALA A 52 -14.64 -6.48 4.36
C ALA A 52 -14.90 -7.56 5.42
N ALA A 53 -14.81 -7.20 6.71
CA ALA A 53 -15.12 -8.12 7.82
C ALA A 53 -16.60 -8.56 7.85
N ALA A 54 -17.50 -7.78 7.23
CA ALA A 54 -18.92 -8.10 7.13
C ALA A 54 -19.27 -8.95 5.89
N LEU A 55 -18.29 -9.28 5.04
CA LEU A 55 -18.54 -10.10 3.86
C LEU A 55 -18.98 -11.52 4.25
N PRO A 56 -19.98 -12.11 3.57
CA PRO A 56 -20.41 -13.47 3.86
C PRO A 56 -19.35 -14.53 3.47
N ARG A 57 -18.31 -14.11 2.73
CA ARG A 57 -17.26 -14.99 2.23
C ARG A 57 -16.01 -14.18 1.88
N HIS A 58 -14.85 -14.76 2.13
CA HIS A 58 -13.54 -14.21 1.77
C HIS A 58 -13.04 -14.91 0.50
N PRO A 59 -12.94 -14.21 -0.66
CA PRO A 59 -12.52 -14.84 -1.90
C PRO A 59 -11.03 -15.19 -1.85
N ARG A 60 -10.68 -16.37 -2.36
CA ARG A 60 -9.30 -16.74 -2.67
C ARG A 60 -8.83 -15.93 -3.87
N VAL A 61 -7.77 -15.14 -3.73
CA VAL A 61 -7.26 -14.21 -4.75
C VAL A 61 -5.87 -14.62 -5.19
N TYR A 62 -5.69 -14.72 -6.50
CA TYR A 62 -4.41 -14.75 -7.18
C TYR A 62 -4.15 -13.37 -7.79
N PHE A 63 -2.98 -12.79 -7.52
CA PHE A 63 -2.54 -11.54 -8.15
C PHE A 63 -1.14 -11.74 -8.73
N GLU A 64 -1.03 -11.52 -10.04
CA GLU A 64 0.20 -11.61 -10.82
C GLU A 64 0.65 -10.21 -11.22
N GLU A 65 1.87 -9.85 -10.86
CA GLU A 65 2.50 -8.59 -11.24
C GLU A 65 3.36 -8.73 -12.50
N TRP A 66 3.95 -9.92 -12.70
CA TRP A 66 4.84 -10.21 -13.82
C TRP A 66 4.80 -11.69 -14.21
N ASP A 67 5.06 -11.98 -15.49
CA ASP A 67 4.93 -13.31 -16.08
C ASP A 67 6.18 -14.19 -15.91
N GLU A 68 7.37 -13.75 -16.34
CA GLU A 68 8.62 -14.52 -16.30
C GLU A 68 9.82 -13.65 -15.83
N PRO A 69 10.45 -13.97 -14.68
CA PRO A 69 9.97 -14.94 -13.69
C PRO A 69 8.61 -14.50 -13.11
N ILE A 70 7.77 -15.45 -12.73
CA ILE A 70 6.48 -15.15 -12.11
C ILE A 70 6.72 -14.30 -10.86
N ILE A 71 6.07 -13.14 -10.80
CA ILE A 71 6.01 -12.30 -9.59
C ILE A 71 4.56 -12.23 -9.17
N VAL A 72 4.27 -12.70 -7.95
CA VAL A 72 2.96 -12.60 -7.33
C VAL A 72 2.98 -11.58 -6.20
N ALA A 73 1.83 -10.93 -6.00
CA ALA A 73 1.54 -9.91 -4.99
C ALA A 73 2.71 -9.48 -4.06
N ILE A 74 3.47 -8.46 -4.45
CA ILE A 74 4.45 -7.86 -3.52
C ILE A 74 3.76 -7.34 -2.24
N GLN A 75 4.50 -7.30 -1.13
CA GLN A 75 3.94 -7.11 0.22
C GLN A 75 2.80 -6.09 0.34
N TRP A 76 2.97 -4.85 -0.15
CA TRP A 76 1.92 -3.83 0.00
C TRP A 76 0.66 -4.16 -0.82
N VAL A 77 0.78 -4.86 -1.96
CA VAL A 77 -0.37 -5.38 -2.72
C VAL A 77 -1.08 -6.46 -1.90
N ALA A 78 -0.32 -7.41 -1.34
CA ALA A 78 -0.88 -8.45 -0.50
C ALA A 78 -1.59 -7.89 0.75
N GLU A 79 -1.05 -6.81 1.35
CA GLU A 79 -1.70 -6.07 2.44
C GLU A 79 -3.04 -5.44 2.03
N LEU A 80 -3.13 -4.89 0.81
CA LEU A 80 -4.38 -4.35 0.27
C LEU A 80 -5.41 -5.45 -0.03
N LEU A 81 -4.99 -6.57 -0.61
CA LEU A 81 -5.86 -7.72 -0.87
C LEU A 81 -6.50 -8.21 0.43
N ARG A 82 -5.70 -8.42 1.48
CA ARG A 82 -6.18 -8.83 2.80
C ARG A 82 -7.10 -7.77 3.42
N SER A 83 -6.76 -6.49 3.30
CA SER A 83 -7.59 -5.41 3.83
C SER A 83 -8.97 -5.35 3.18
N ALA A 84 -9.07 -5.72 1.90
CA ALA A 84 -10.33 -5.81 1.17
C ALA A 84 -11.10 -7.13 1.41
N GLY A 85 -10.59 -8.02 2.27
CA GLY A 85 -11.22 -9.29 2.63
C GLY A 85 -10.85 -10.46 1.73
N GLY A 86 -9.83 -10.33 0.88
CA GLY A 86 -9.30 -11.43 0.08
C GLY A 86 -8.34 -12.33 0.86
N GLU A 87 -8.37 -13.62 0.55
CA GLU A 87 -7.38 -14.61 0.97
C GLU A 87 -6.33 -14.77 -0.14
N ASP A 88 -5.13 -14.25 0.08
CA ASP A 88 -4.00 -14.45 -0.81
C ASP A 88 -3.66 -15.95 -0.90
N VAL A 89 -3.68 -16.53 -2.10
CA VAL A 89 -3.43 -17.95 -2.30
C VAL A 89 -1.95 -18.31 -2.34
N PHE A 90 -1.06 -17.33 -2.43
CA PHE A 90 0.40 -17.52 -2.44
C PHE A 90 1.13 -16.55 -1.50
N PRO A 91 0.85 -16.56 -0.18
CA PRO A 91 1.44 -15.61 0.77
C PRO A 91 2.95 -15.81 1.01
N GLU A 92 3.54 -16.89 0.48
CA GLU A 92 4.94 -17.29 0.67
C GLU A 92 5.80 -17.10 -0.60
N LEU A 93 5.19 -16.76 -1.74
CA LEU A 93 5.85 -16.48 -3.02
C LEU A 93 5.99 -14.96 -3.20
#